data_AF-M0BJ81-F1
#
_entry.id   AF-M0BJ81-F1
#
_cell.length_a   1.000
_cell.length_b   1.000
_cell.length_c   1.000
_cell.angle_alpha   90.00
_cell.angle_beta   90.00
_cell.angle_gamma   90.00
#
_symmetry.space_group_name_H-M   'P 1'
#
loop_
_entity.id
_entity.type
_entity.pdbx_description
1 polymer ?
#
loop_
_entity_poly.entity_id
_entity_poly.type
_entity_poly.pdbx_seq_one_letter_code
_entity_poly.pdbx_strand_id
1 'polypeptide(L)'
;METRRWRVKIGSWGAIAVGILGSAISLTFFETGGFLYMALFSIFGIGGALRLSGRAKLYSYLLPVMGFLAFFLSLARYLRDGLTTLTLALLLLTIVVFLRSLQGYRAYS
;
A
#
# COMPACT_ATOMS: atom_id res chain seq x y z
N MET A 1 13.82 -9.35 21.42
CA MET A 1 14.16 -8.92 20.03
C MET A 1 13.55 -9.83 18.95
N GLU A 2 13.34 -11.11 19.22
CA GLU A 2 12.85 -12.11 18.27
C GLU A 2 11.41 -11.88 17.79
N THR A 3 10.50 -11.55 18.72
CA THR A 3 9.09 -11.23 18.42
C THR A 3 8.92 -10.05 17.46
N ARG A 4 9.81 -9.04 17.54
CA ARG A 4 9.80 -7.88 16.63
C ARG A 4 10.22 -8.28 15.22
N ARG A 5 11.21 -9.16 15.07
CA ARG A 5 11.65 -9.68 13.76
C ARG A 5 10.55 -10.54 13.11
N TRP A 6 9.89 -11.41 13.87
CA TRP A 6 8.78 -12.22 13.39
C TRP A 6 7.59 -11.38 12.94
N ARG A 7 7.21 -10.36 13.73
CA ARG A 7 6.13 -9.43 13.34
C ARG A 7 6.42 -8.70 12.04
N VAL A 8 7.67 -8.27 11.82
CA VAL A 8 8.08 -7.63 10.55
C VAL A 8 8.02 -8.62 9.38
N LYS A 9 8.50 -9.85 9.56
CA LYS A 9 8.44 -10.89 8.53
C LYS A 9 6.99 -11.20 8.13
N ILE A 10 6.12 -11.48 9.10
CA ILE A 10 4.70 -11.79 8.85
C ILE A 10 4.01 -10.63 8.14
N GLY A 11 4.21 -9.39 8.59
CA GLY A 11 3.65 -8.22 7.93
C GLY A 11 4.18 -8.01 6.50
N SER A 12 5.43 -8.38 6.24
CA SER A 12 6.05 -8.25 4.91
C SER A 12 5.53 -9.32 3.95
N TRP A 13 5.40 -10.57 4.42
CA TRP A 13 4.77 -11.65 3.66
C TRP A 13 3.31 -11.35 3.34
N GLY A 14 2.55 -10.81 4.30
CA GLY A 14 1.18 -10.35 4.06
C GLY A 14 1.11 -9.26 2.99
N ALA A 15 2.01 -8.29 3.01
CA ALA A 15 2.08 -7.24 1.99
C ALA A 15 2.42 -7.80 0.59
N ILE A 16 3.31 -8.79 0.51
CA ILE A 16 3.63 -9.50 -0.75
C ILE A 16 2.40 -10.23 -1.28
N ALA A 17 1.73 -11.02 -0.44
CA ALA A 17 0.55 -11.78 -0.84
C ALA A 17 -0.58 -10.86 -1.32
N VAL A 18 -0.89 -9.80 -0.57
CA VAL A 18 -1.88 -8.79 -0.95
C VAL A 18 -1.48 -8.08 -2.25
N GLY A 19 -0.20 -7.77 -2.43
CA GLY A 19 0.30 -7.14 -3.66
C GLY A 19 0.16 -8.03 -4.90
N ILE A 20 0.51 -9.32 -4.79
CA ILE A 20 0.40 -10.27 -5.91
C ILE A 20 -1.07 -10.51 -6.25
N LEU A 21 -1.88 -10.87 -5.26
CA LEU A 21 -3.30 -11.17 -5.46
C LEU A 21 -4.06 -9.93 -5.96
N GLY A 22 -3.81 -8.78 -5.35
CA GLY A 22 -4.43 -7.52 -5.75
C GLY A 22 -4.05 -7.12 -7.18
N SER A 23 -2.79 -7.30 -7.59
CA SER A 23 -2.36 -7.01 -8.96
C SER A 23 -2.99 -7.97 -9.97
N ALA A 24 -3.06 -9.26 -9.65
CA ALA A 24 -3.71 -10.26 -10.50
C ALA A 24 -5.21 -9.97 -10.69
N ILE A 25 -5.91 -9.61 -9.61
CA ILE A 25 -7.33 -9.23 -9.66
C ILE A 25 -7.50 -7.91 -10.43
N SER A 26 -6.56 -6.97 -10.33
CA SER A 26 -6.65 -5.69 -11.05
C SER A 26 -6.65 -5.85 -12.57
N LEU A 27 -5.99 -6.90 -13.09
CA LEU A 27 -6.01 -7.24 -14.51
C LEU A 27 -7.43 -7.63 -15.00
N THR A 28 -8.27 -8.16 -14.12
CA THR A 28 -9.65 -8.53 -14.48
C THR A 28 -10.62 -7.34 -14.42
N PHE A 29 -10.22 -6.20 -13.83
CA PHE A 29 -11.04 -4.99 -13.69
C PHE A 29 -10.49 -3.79 -14.49
N PHE A 30 -9.89 -4.07 -15.65
CA PHE A 30 -9.11 -3.10 -16.43
C PHE A 30 -9.89 -1.81 -16.78
N GLU A 31 -11.20 -1.90 -17.05
CA GLU A 31 -12.06 -0.76 -17.41
C GLU A 31 -12.39 0.19 -16.25
N THR A 32 -12.09 -0.18 -15.00
CA THR A 32 -12.55 0.53 -13.79
C THR A 32 -11.39 1.21 -13.06
N GLY A 33 -10.44 1.78 -13.81
CA GLY A 33 -9.19 2.30 -13.24
C GLY A 33 -8.25 1.19 -12.78
N GLY A 34 -8.34 0.00 -13.39
CA GLY A 34 -7.54 -1.19 -13.05
C GLY A 34 -6.04 -0.93 -13.04
N PHE A 35 -5.55 0.01 -13.87
CA PHE A 35 -4.14 0.46 -13.84
C PHE A 35 -3.71 1.05 -12.49
N LEU A 36 -4.56 1.86 -11.85
CA LEU A 36 -4.23 2.47 -10.56
C LEU A 36 -4.27 1.42 -9.43
N TYR A 37 -5.20 0.46 -9.49
CA TYR A 37 -5.19 -0.69 -8.58
C TYR A 37 -3.94 -1.54 -8.76
N MET A 38 -3.59 -1.85 -10.01
CA MET A 38 -2.41 -2.64 -10.36
C MET A 38 -1.13 -1.95 -9.87
N ALA A 39 -1.01 -0.64 -10.07
CA ALA A 39 0.10 0.15 -9.56
C ALA A 39 0.16 0.13 -8.02
N LEU A 40 -0.96 0.38 -7.34
CA LEU A 40 -1.04 0.37 -5.88
C LEU A 40 -0.63 -0.98 -5.30
N PHE A 41 -1.18 -2.09 -5.82
CA PHE A 41 -0.89 -3.44 -5.33
C PHE A 41 0.52 -3.90 -5.68
N SER A 42 1.03 -3.55 -6.86
CA SER A 42 2.42 -3.84 -7.24
C SER A 42 3.40 -3.15 -6.28
N ILE A 43 3.18 -1.87 -5.98
CA ILE A 43 4.01 -1.13 -5.02
C ILE A 43 3.86 -1.72 -3.60
N PHE A 44 2.67 -2.19 -3.23
CA PHE A 44 2.44 -2.91 -1.97
C PHE A 44 3.31 -4.18 -1.87
N GLY A 45 3.35 -4.96 -2.94
CA GLY A 45 4.18 -6.17 -3.04
C GLY A 45 5.67 -5.86 -2.98
N ILE A 46 6.12 -4.86 -3.75
CA ILE A 46 7.52 -4.38 -3.75
C ILE A 46 7.91 -3.86 -2.36
N GLY A 47 7.03 -3.10 -1.71
CA GLY A 47 7.24 -2.61 -0.35
C GLY A 47 7.39 -3.74 0.67
N GLY A 48 6.59 -4.80 0.54
CA GLY A 48 6.74 -6.03 1.31
C GLY A 48 8.09 -6.71 1.09
N ALA A 49 8.52 -6.86 -0.16
CA ALA A 49 9.82 -7.44 -0.50
C ALA A 49 11.00 -6.62 0.06
N LEU A 50 10.97 -5.29 -0.10
CA LEU A 50 12.00 -4.39 0.43
C LEU A 50 12.12 -4.46 1.95
N ARG A 51 10.98 -4.58 2.64
CA ARG A 51 10.94 -4.70 4.10
C ARG A 51 11.52 -6.05 4.57
N LEU A 52 11.30 -7.12 3.81
CA LEU A 52 11.90 -8.45 4.02
C LEU A 52 13.42 -8.44 3.79
N SER A 53 13.89 -7.73 2.77
CA SER A 53 15.32 -7.56 2.47
C SER A 53 16.05 -6.58 3.39
N GLY A 54 15.39 -6.05 4.42
CA GLY A 54 15.98 -5.09 5.37
C GLY A 54 16.21 -3.68 4.79
N ARG A 55 15.70 -3.37 3.60
CA ARG A 55 15.86 -2.08 2.93
C ARG A 55 14.80 -1.06 3.39
N ALA A 56 14.74 -0.82 4.70
CA ALA A 56 13.71 0.02 5.33
C ALA A 56 13.69 1.47 4.82
N LYS A 57 14.85 2.03 4.45
CA LYS A 57 14.97 3.38 3.87
C LYS A 57 14.31 3.51 2.50
N LEU A 58 14.46 2.49 1.63
CA LEU A 58 13.75 2.45 0.35
C LEU A 58 12.24 2.28 0.53
N TYR A 59 11.83 1.44 1.50
CA TYR A 59 10.42 1.29 1.85
C TYR A 59 9.79 2.62 2.31
N SER A 60 10.50 3.44 3.09
CA SER A 60 9.95 4.74 3.54
C SER A 60 9.72 5.72 2.39
N TYR A 61 10.51 5.67 1.30
CA TYR A 61 10.27 6.50 0.12
C TYR A 61 9.07 6.05 -0.71
N LEU A 62 8.70 4.76 -0.63
CA LEU A 62 7.50 4.25 -1.30
C LEU A 62 6.20 4.59 -0.58
N LEU A 63 6.26 4.84 0.74
CA LEU A 63 5.05 5.15 1.53
C LEU A 63 4.29 6.37 0.97
N PRO A 64 4.88 7.55 0.74
CA PRO A 64 4.15 8.67 0.15
C PRO A 64 3.48 8.33 -1.17
N VAL A 65 4.17 7.59 -2.05
CA VAL A 65 3.65 7.18 -3.36
C VAL A 65 2.42 6.29 -3.20
N MET A 66 2.48 5.31 -2.28
CA MET A 66 1.34 4.45 -1.96
C MET A 66 0.17 5.25 -1.38
N GLY A 67 0.45 6.27 -0.55
CA GLY A 67 -0.55 7.15 0.04
C GLY A 67 -1.27 7.97 -1.03
N PHE A 68 -0.52 8.59 -1.95
CA PHE A 68 -1.10 9.34 -3.06
C PHE A 68 -1.94 8.45 -3.98
N LEU A 69 -1.44 7.27 -4.35
CA LEU A 69 -2.21 6.34 -5.17
C LEU A 69 -3.50 5.90 -4.49
N ALA A 70 -3.46 5.55 -3.20
CA ALA A 70 -4.66 5.17 -2.45
C ALA A 70 -5.66 6.34 -2.35
N PHE A 71 -5.17 7.57 -2.20
CA PHE A 71 -6.02 8.77 -2.16
C PHE A 71 -6.75 9.00 -3.48
N PHE A 72 -6.01 9.03 -4.59
CA PHE A 72 -6.62 9.21 -5.92
C PHE A 72 -7.58 8.09 -6.27
N LEU A 73 -7.28 6.85 -5.86
CA LEU A 73 -8.16 5.71 -6.04
C LEU A 73 -9.45 5.84 -5.22
N SER A 74 -9.33 6.26 -3.96
CA SER A 74 -10.48 6.54 -3.08
C SER A 74 -11.34 7.66 -3.66
N LEU A 75 -10.74 8.75 -4.12
CA LEU A 75 -11.43 9.89 -4.70
C LEU A 75 -12.13 9.51 -6.02
N ALA A 76 -11.42 8.86 -6.94
CA ALA A 76 -11.98 8.41 -8.22
C ALA A 76 -13.18 7.48 -8.02
N ARG A 77 -13.08 6.57 -7.05
CA ARG A 77 -14.16 5.64 -6.74
C ARG A 77 -15.30 6.30 -5.97
N TYR A 78 -15.03 7.28 -5.12
CA TYR A 78 -16.07 8.08 -4.48
C TYR A 78 -16.87 8.88 -5.52
N LEU A 79 -16.20 9.47 -6.51
CA LEU A 79 -16.86 10.20 -7.59
C LEU A 79 -17.70 9.30 -8.50
N ARG A 80 -17.33 8.02 -8.65
CA ARG A 80 -18.04 7.06 -9.51
C ARG A 80 -19.18 6.32 -8.80
N ASP A 81 -18.88 5.72 -7.64
CA ASP A 81 -19.76 4.78 -6.95
C ASP A 81 -20.26 5.34 -5.60
N GLY A 82 -19.80 6.53 -5.19
CA GLY A 82 -20.12 7.12 -3.90
C GLY A 82 -19.36 6.52 -2.72
N LEU A 83 -19.93 6.67 -1.52
CA LEU A 83 -19.35 6.12 -0.29
C LEU A 83 -19.63 4.61 -0.22
N THR A 84 -18.59 3.82 -0.35
CA THR A 84 -18.61 2.35 -0.30
C THR A 84 -17.56 1.87 0.70
N THR A 85 -17.66 0.61 1.11
CA THR A 85 -16.67 -0.01 2.01
C THR A 85 -15.26 0.09 1.43
N LEU A 86 -15.11 -0.03 0.09
CA LEU A 86 -13.81 0.04 -0.55
C LEU A 86 -13.24 1.47 -0.60
N THR A 87 -14.07 2.49 -0.82
CA THR A 87 -13.60 3.89 -0.77
C THR A 87 -13.11 4.26 0.63
N LEU A 88 -13.83 3.81 1.67
CA LEU A 88 -13.39 3.97 3.07
C LEU A 88 -12.09 3.22 3.36
N ALA A 89 -11.94 1.98 2.88
CA ALA A 89 -10.71 1.21 3.06
C ALA A 89 -9.49 1.90 2.41
N LEU A 90 -9.67 2.45 1.20
CA LEU A 90 -8.62 3.19 0.49
C LEU A 90 -8.29 4.54 1.17
N LEU A 91 -9.30 5.23 1.70
CA LEU A 91 -9.12 6.45 2.47
C LEU A 91 -8.32 6.17 3.76
N LEU A 92 -8.70 5.12 4.50
CA LEU A 92 -7.97 4.70 5.70
C LEU A 92 -6.54 4.28 5.36
N LEU A 93 -6.34 3.57 4.25
CA LEU A 93 -5.02 3.19 3.78
C LEU A 93 -4.14 4.43 3.53
N THR A 94 -4.71 5.44 2.87
CA THR A 94 -4.07 6.74 2.66
C THR A 94 -3.57 7.31 3.99
N ILE A 95 -4.46 7.46 4.97
CA ILE A 95 -4.15 8.04 6.28
C ILE A 95 -3.03 7.25 6.98
N VAL A 96 -3.16 5.92 7.05
CA VAL A 96 -2.18 5.06 7.73
C VAL A 96 -0.81 5.16 7.07
N VAL A 97 -0.77 5.17 5.74
CA VAL A 97 0.48 5.23 4.98
C VAL A 97 1.15 6.59 5.13
N PHE A 98 0.40 7.68 5.08
CA PHE A 98 0.93 9.03 5.32
C PHE A 98 1.49 9.18 6.74
N LEU A 99 0.75 8.73 7.77
CA LEU A 99 1.23 8.74 9.15
C LEU A 99 2.52 7.94 9.32
N ARG A 100 2.61 6.78 8.67
CA ARG A 100 3.85 5.98 8.67
C ARG A 100 4.98 6.65 7.91
N SER A 101 4.69 7.39 6.84
CA SER A 101 5.73 8.15 6.12
C SER A 101 6.31 9.26 7.01
N LEU A 102 5.46 9.96 7.78
CA LEU A 102 5.89 10.99 8.73
C LEU A 102 6.74 10.39 9.86
N GLN A 103 6.34 9.23 10.40
CA GLN A 103 7.14 8.50 11.38
C GLN A 103 8.48 8.04 10.80
N GLY A 104 8.49 7.56 9.56
CA GLY A 104 9.70 7.18 8.84
C GLY A 104 10.64 8.37 8.66
N TYR A 105 10.11 9.52 8.23
CA TYR A 105 10.91 10.74 8.06
C TYR A 105 11.56 11.19 9.38
N ARG A 106 10.80 11.18 10.49
CA ARG A 106 11.33 11.51 11.83
C ARG A 106 12.38 10.53 12.36
N ALA A 107 12.35 9.27 11.92
CA ALA A 107 13.30 8.26 12.37
C ALA A 107 14.64 8.33 11.61
N TYR A 108 14.72 9.07 10.51
CA TYR A 108 15.91 9.21 9.66
C TYR A 108 16.43 10.65 9.56
N SER A 109 15.77 11.61 10.23
CA SER A 109 16.25 12.97 10.47
C SER A 109 16.97 13.04 11.82
#